data_AF-N6TKM6-F1
#
_entry.id   AF-N6TKM6-F1
#
_cell.length_a   1.000
_cell.length_b   1.000
_cell.length_c   1.000
_cell.angle_alpha   90.00
_cell.angle_beta   90.00
_cell.angle_gamma   90.00
#
_symmetry.space_group_name_H-M   'P 1'
#
loop_
_entity.id
_entity.type
_entity.pdbx_description
1 polymer ?
#
loop_
_entity_poly.entity_id
_entity_poly.type
_entity_poly.pdbx_seq_one_letter_code
_entity_poly.pdbx_strand_id
1 'polypeptide(L)'
;MSSLLSADLAAACNALGYFDSKSNKYYADANTLETVKDLIRYLRRDDETHDIRRQLGETQVLQTDLLPLLKSYWEEADLFDVLLRLIVNLTTPALILWNEQIPTEKIERNFYLRVEDHLQNYKEAFADEAIWALLSTRLGKILEIDTAQRGDENSLIIERILILIRNILYVPADVMEKRPDNDASAHDQVLWALHQSGILDIILYITSSASENAYYLHILEILSFMLREQNASELAQAALQRSQKEKLRDEAELLAIRNKEINARKKKSKVFSGTRHSRFGGTFVVKSMKSISENELIYHKPLGKLDSLNFDVDKTKPKTPKNRLPVKAAWNKRKSAFSVRLFLKEFCAEFLNGAYNTLMYHVKDNLVRAKAQAHDESYYLWAMRFFMEFNRCYKFEVKLVR
;
A
#
# COMPACT_ATOMS: atom_id res chain seq x y z
N MET A 1 12.27 -26.90 12.70
CA MET A 1 13.51 -26.10 12.73
C MET A 1 14.22 -26.33 14.06
N SER A 2 15.55 -26.28 14.09
CA SER A 2 16.35 -26.45 15.31
C SER A 2 16.19 -25.23 16.21
N SER A 3 15.86 -25.40 17.49
CA SER A 3 15.83 -24.33 18.52
C SER A 3 17.10 -23.48 18.56
N LEU A 4 18.21 -24.01 18.02
CA LEU A 4 19.49 -23.35 17.92
C LEU A 4 19.45 -22.11 16.99
N LEU A 5 18.82 -22.20 15.80
CA LEU A 5 18.82 -21.06 14.86
C LEU A 5 18.06 -19.85 15.42
N SER A 6 16.97 -20.11 16.14
CA SER A 6 16.20 -19.05 16.79
C SER A 6 16.99 -18.40 17.93
N ALA A 7 17.73 -19.19 18.70
CA ALA A 7 18.63 -18.67 19.72
C ALA A 7 19.77 -17.83 19.12
N ASP A 8 20.36 -18.27 18.00
CA ASP A 8 21.42 -17.55 17.29
C ASP A 8 20.90 -16.21 16.72
N LEU A 9 19.69 -16.18 16.15
CA LEU A 9 19.05 -14.96 15.66
C LEU A 9 18.75 -13.98 16.80
N ALA A 10 18.20 -14.46 17.91
CA ALA A 10 17.93 -13.63 19.07
C ALA A 10 19.24 -13.07 19.67
N ALA A 11 20.29 -13.89 19.76
CA ALA A 11 21.61 -13.45 20.20
C ALA A 11 22.19 -12.39 19.26
N ALA A 12 22.06 -12.56 17.94
CA ALA A 12 22.48 -11.56 16.97
C ALA A 12 21.71 -10.24 17.12
N CYS A 13 20.37 -10.29 17.27
CA CYS A 13 19.58 -9.07 17.47
C CYS A 13 19.99 -8.34 18.76
N ASN A 14 20.21 -9.07 19.86
CA ASN A 14 20.63 -8.49 21.13
C ASN A 14 22.07 -7.93 21.11
N ALA A 15 22.91 -8.37 20.17
CA ALA A 15 24.29 -7.90 19.99
C ALA A 15 24.41 -6.68 19.06
N LEU A 16 23.29 -6.05 18.68
CA LEU A 16 23.28 -4.78 17.94
C LEU A 16 23.53 -3.59 18.86
N GLY A 17 23.05 -3.66 20.11
CA GLY A 17 23.15 -2.58 21.08
C GLY A 17 21.81 -2.28 21.75
N TYR A 18 21.60 -1.03 22.15
CA TYR A 18 20.37 -0.62 22.82
C TYR A 18 20.00 0.83 22.54
N PHE A 19 18.69 1.12 22.56
CA PHE A 19 18.17 2.48 22.48
C PHE A 19 17.99 3.08 23.89
N ASP A 20 18.63 4.22 24.14
CA ASP A 20 18.40 4.99 25.37
C ASP A 20 17.39 6.12 25.10
N SER A 21 16.17 5.94 25.62
CA SER A 21 15.11 6.93 25.49
C SER A 21 15.42 8.26 26.16
N LYS A 22 16.37 8.33 27.11
CA LYS A 22 16.73 9.59 27.79
C LYS A 22 17.62 10.46 26.93
N SER A 23 18.62 9.87 26.28
CA SER A 23 19.50 10.58 25.34
C SER A 23 18.94 10.63 23.91
N ASN A 24 17.84 9.92 23.63
CA ASN A 24 17.26 9.75 22.30
C ASN A 24 18.30 9.27 21.28
N LYS A 25 19.18 8.37 21.72
CA LYS A 25 20.30 7.85 20.94
C LYS A 25 20.38 6.34 21.07
N TYR A 26 20.70 5.69 19.96
CA TYR A 26 21.07 4.28 19.95
C TYR A 26 22.56 4.15 20.25
N TYR A 27 22.91 3.25 21.17
CA TYR A 27 24.28 2.90 21.51
C TYR A 27 24.61 1.56 20.88
N ALA A 28 25.42 1.59 19.82
CA ALA A 28 25.87 0.41 19.12
C ALA A 28 26.90 -0.38 19.94
N ASP A 29 26.80 -1.71 19.90
CA ASP A 29 27.82 -2.60 20.46
C ASP A 29 29.07 -2.67 19.56
N ALA A 30 30.18 -3.16 20.11
CA ALA A 30 31.50 -3.14 19.45
C ALA A 30 31.54 -3.84 18.08
N ASN A 31 30.69 -4.86 17.86
CA ASN A 31 30.67 -5.67 16.64
C ASN A 31 29.44 -5.43 15.76
N THR A 32 28.71 -4.32 15.96
CA THR A 32 27.43 -4.05 15.29
C THR A 32 27.52 -4.21 13.76
N LEU A 33 28.57 -3.70 13.12
CA LEU A 33 28.77 -3.84 11.67
C LEU A 33 28.78 -5.31 11.22
N GLU A 34 29.50 -6.18 11.94
CA GLU A 34 29.56 -7.60 11.60
C GLU A 34 28.25 -8.31 11.94
N THR A 35 27.60 -7.95 13.06
CA THR A 35 26.27 -8.45 13.43
C THR A 35 25.24 -8.16 12.33
N VAL A 36 25.19 -6.94 11.78
CA VAL A 36 24.27 -6.60 10.68
C VAL A 36 24.62 -7.40 9.42
N LYS A 37 25.91 -7.60 9.10
CA LYS A 37 26.33 -8.48 8.00
C LYS A 37 25.89 -9.93 8.23
N ASP A 38 25.94 -10.43 9.46
CA ASP A 38 25.46 -11.76 9.83
C ASP A 38 23.95 -11.90 9.66
N LEU A 39 23.15 -10.91 10.06
CA LEU A 39 21.71 -10.90 9.79
C LEU A 39 21.39 -10.98 8.28
N ILE A 40 22.16 -10.28 7.44
CA ILE A 40 22.05 -10.43 5.98
C ILE A 40 22.44 -11.84 5.53
N ARG A 41 23.51 -12.43 6.08
CA ARG A 41 23.95 -13.80 5.77
C ARG A 41 22.89 -14.82 6.17
N TYR A 42 22.19 -14.62 7.29
CA TYR A 42 21.06 -15.46 7.70
C TYR A 42 19.91 -15.37 6.71
N LEU A 43 19.47 -14.15 6.34
CA LEU A 43 18.39 -13.97 5.35
C LEU A 43 18.72 -14.55 3.96
N ARG A 44 19.99 -14.63 3.57
CA ARG A 44 20.40 -15.31 2.31
C ARG A 44 20.24 -16.83 2.36
N ARG A 45 20.16 -17.41 3.56
CA ARG A 45 19.97 -18.85 3.80
C ARG A 45 18.55 -19.16 4.25
N ASP A 46 17.64 -18.19 4.20
CA ASP A 46 16.24 -18.38 4.57
C ASP A 46 15.61 -19.39 3.62
N ASP A 47 14.78 -20.28 4.17
CA ASP A 47 14.16 -21.34 3.41
C ASP A 47 12.87 -20.86 2.70
N GLU A 48 12.21 -21.75 1.96
CA GLU A 48 10.93 -21.43 1.27
C GLU A 48 9.82 -20.99 2.23
N THR A 49 9.97 -21.30 3.52
CA THR A 49 9.01 -20.83 4.52
C THR A 49 9.26 -19.37 4.88
N HIS A 50 10.45 -18.82 4.69
CA HIS A 50 10.86 -17.48 5.16
C HIS A 50 10.83 -17.34 6.70
N ASP A 51 11.30 -18.37 7.41
CA ASP A 51 11.26 -18.38 8.88
C ASP A 51 12.18 -17.35 9.51
N ILE A 52 13.39 -17.14 8.97
CA ILE A 52 14.33 -16.17 9.51
C ILE A 52 13.72 -14.78 9.42
N ARG A 53 13.18 -14.43 8.26
CA ARG A 53 12.44 -13.17 8.06
C ARG A 53 11.27 -13.02 9.03
N ARG A 54 10.49 -14.08 9.25
CA ARG A 54 9.38 -14.04 10.21
C ARG A 54 9.89 -13.79 11.63
N GLN A 55 10.92 -14.48 12.08
CA GLN A 55 11.47 -14.28 13.42
C GLN A 55 12.00 -12.86 13.62
N LEU A 56 12.71 -12.30 12.63
CA LEU A 56 13.16 -10.90 12.68
C LEU A 56 12.00 -9.90 12.71
N GLY A 57 10.87 -10.23 12.08
CA GLY A 57 9.65 -9.43 12.19
C GLY A 57 8.95 -9.56 13.54
N GLU A 58 8.91 -10.77 14.11
CA GLU A 58 8.36 -11.02 15.44
C GLU A 58 9.16 -10.31 16.55
N THR A 59 10.48 -10.16 16.40
CA THR A 59 11.33 -9.40 17.32
C THR A 59 11.23 -7.89 17.14
N GLN A 60 10.59 -7.40 16.07
CA GLN A 60 10.52 -5.99 15.71
C GLN A 60 11.89 -5.30 15.57
N VAL A 61 12.94 -6.05 15.22
CA VAL A 61 14.34 -5.55 15.15
C VAL A 61 14.50 -4.34 14.24
N LEU A 62 13.67 -4.24 13.19
CA LEU A 62 13.69 -3.08 12.29
C LEU A 62 13.32 -1.81 13.05
N GLN A 63 12.24 -1.86 13.83
CA GLN A 63 11.71 -0.71 14.57
C GLN A 63 12.55 -0.40 15.82
N THR A 64 12.97 -1.42 16.56
CA THR A 64 13.65 -1.27 17.85
C THR A 64 15.13 -0.95 17.72
N ASP A 65 15.78 -1.45 16.66
CA ASP A 65 17.24 -1.40 16.52
C ASP A 65 17.68 -0.76 15.21
N LEU A 66 17.26 -1.30 14.06
CA LEU A 66 17.84 -0.90 12.77
C LEU A 66 17.54 0.57 12.41
N LEU A 67 16.31 1.04 12.61
CA LEU A 67 15.95 2.44 12.34
C LEU A 67 16.59 3.42 13.34
N PRO A 68 16.56 3.18 14.67
CA PRO A 68 17.31 4.01 15.62
C PRO A 68 18.83 4.02 15.40
N LEU A 69 19.41 2.88 15.04
CA LEU A 69 20.83 2.75 14.71
C LEU A 69 21.15 3.54 13.44
N LEU A 70 20.31 3.44 12.40
CA LEU A 70 20.44 4.24 11.18
C LEU A 70 20.44 5.74 11.50
N LYS A 71 19.53 6.22 12.35
CA LYS A 71 19.49 7.63 12.76
C LYS A 71 20.75 8.06 13.52
N SER A 72 21.27 7.20 14.39
CA SER A 72 22.38 7.53 15.29
C SER A 72 23.74 7.48 14.59
N TYR A 73 23.86 6.69 13.52
CA TYR A 73 25.15 6.37 12.87
C TYR A 73 25.12 6.53 11.34
N TRP A 74 24.21 7.34 10.77
CA TRP A 74 24.09 7.51 9.32
C TRP A 74 25.35 8.07 8.63
N GLU A 75 26.23 8.73 9.37
CA GLU A 75 27.50 9.27 8.86
C GLU A 75 28.59 8.20 8.70
N GLU A 76 28.48 7.07 9.41
CA GLU A 76 29.40 5.94 9.28
C GLU A 76 29.09 5.15 8.00
N ALA A 77 29.80 5.46 6.92
CA ALA A 77 29.48 4.98 5.57
C ALA A 77 29.35 3.44 5.47
N ASP A 78 30.26 2.69 6.09
CA ASP A 78 30.24 1.23 6.05
C ASP A 78 29.03 0.64 6.78
N LEU A 79 28.70 1.19 7.95
CA LEU A 79 27.55 0.75 8.73
C LEU A 79 26.24 1.15 8.02
N PHE A 80 26.17 2.37 7.48
CA PHE A 80 25.04 2.84 6.70
C PHE A 80 24.75 1.94 5.50
N ASP A 81 25.75 1.54 4.71
CA ASP A 81 25.54 0.67 3.54
C ASP A 81 24.95 -0.68 3.94
N VAL A 82 25.52 -1.31 4.96
CA VAL A 82 25.06 -2.63 5.42
C VAL A 82 23.66 -2.52 6.04
N LEU A 83 23.38 -1.47 6.82
CA LEU A 83 22.03 -1.25 7.36
C LEU A 83 21.00 -1.02 6.26
N LEU A 84 21.29 -0.17 5.29
CA LEU A 84 20.40 0.08 4.17
C LEU A 84 20.11 -1.22 3.41
N ARG A 85 21.12 -2.05 3.19
CA ARG A 85 20.95 -3.37 2.54
C ARG A 85 20.06 -4.32 3.34
N LEU A 86 20.22 -4.36 4.67
CA LEU A 86 19.37 -5.20 5.53
C LEU A 86 17.92 -4.70 5.53
N ILE A 87 17.73 -3.39 5.67
CA ILE A 87 16.40 -2.76 5.68
C ILE A 87 15.69 -2.97 4.33
N VAL A 88 16.37 -2.78 3.21
CA VAL A 88 15.82 -3.07 1.87
C VAL A 88 15.44 -4.54 1.74
N ASN A 89 16.26 -5.46 2.26
CA ASN A 89 15.93 -6.88 2.24
C ASN A 89 14.66 -7.17 3.07
N LEU A 90 14.59 -6.70 4.31
CA LEU A 90 13.45 -6.91 5.21
C LEU A 90 12.14 -6.34 4.68
N THR A 91 12.20 -5.24 3.91
CA THR A 91 11.05 -4.56 3.33
C THR A 91 10.62 -5.11 1.96
N THR A 92 11.25 -6.19 1.47
CA THR A 92 10.88 -6.83 0.20
C THR A 92 9.40 -7.27 0.23
N PRO A 93 8.57 -6.88 -0.77
CA PRO A 93 7.18 -7.29 -0.86
C PRO A 93 6.96 -8.81 -0.72
N ALA A 94 5.94 -9.22 0.04
CA ALA A 94 5.67 -10.64 0.26
C ALA A 94 5.38 -11.38 -1.05
N LEU A 95 4.72 -10.75 -2.02
CA LEU A 95 4.49 -11.38 -3.33
C LEU A 95 5.80 -11.78 -4.03
N ILE A 96 6.85 -10.97 -3.94
CA ILE A 96 8.15 -11.29 -4.55
C ILE A 96 8.78 -12.52 -3.86
N LEU A 97 8.62 -12.63 -2.54
CA LEU A 97 9.10 -13.78 -1.76
C LEU A 97 8.41 -15.11 -2.12
N TRP A 98 7.20 -15.05 -2.69
CA TRP A 98 6.42 -16.20 -3.16
C TRP A 98 6.24 -16.20 -4.70
N ASN A 99 7.25 -15.76 -5.45
CA ASN A 99 7.27 -15.81 -6.92
C ASN A 99 6.02 -15.20 -7.58
N GLU A 100 5.59 -14.06 -7.05
CA GLU A 100 4.44 -13.26 -7.52
C GLU A 100 3.09 -13.99 -7.41
N GLN A 101 3.00 -15.01 -6.55
CA GLN A 101 1.78 -15.78 -6.33
C GLN A 101 1.38 -15.84 -4.86
N ILE A 102 0.08 -15.68 -4.59
CA ILE A 102 -0.45 -15.84 -3.23
C ILE A 102 -0.59 -17.34 -2.93
N PRO A 103 0.05 -17.87 -1.88
CA PRO A 103 -0.05 -19.29 -1.55
C PRO A 103 -1.49 -19.74 -1.31
N THR A 104 -1.82 -20.90 -1.87
CA THR A 104 -3.14 -21.52 -1.69
C THR A 104 -3.20 -22.49 -0.53
N GLU A 105 -2.06 -23.09 -0.17
CA GLU A 105 -1.97 -24.00 0.97
C GLU A 105 -2.16 -23.23 2.28
N LYS A 106 -2.88 -23.81 3.24
CA LYS A 106 -3.25 -23.15 4.49
C LYS A 106 -2.03 -22.70 5.31
N ILE A 107 -0.99 -23.53 5.40
CA ILE A 107 0.20 -23.27 6.22
C ILE A 107 1.04 -22.17 5.57
N GLU A 108 1.42 -22.33 4.31
CA GLU A 108 2.17 -21.32 3.55
C GLU A 108 1.42 -19.98 3.49
N ARG A 109 0.09 -20.03 3.33
CA ARG A 109 -0.73 -18.81 3.37
C ARG A 109 -0.67 -18.12 4.72
N ASN A 110 -0.55 -18.86 5.83
CA ASN A 110 -0.36 -18.25 7.14
C ASN A 110 1.01 -17.56 7.23
N PHE A 111 2.06 -18.19 6.71
CA PHE A 111 3.40 -17.59 6.63
C PHE A 111 3.42 -16.31 5.79
N TYR A 112 2.80 -16.34 4.61
CA TYR A 112 2.62 -15.17 3.75
C TYR A 112 1.91 -14.03 4.49
N LEU A 113 0.80 -14.32 5.16
CA LEU A 113 0.03 -13.30 5.89
C LEU A 113 0.80 -12.73 7.09
N ARG A 114 1.64 -13.53 7.76
CA ARG A 114 2.53 -13.04 8.82
C ARG A 114 3.58 -12.07 8.28
N VAL A 115 4.18 -12.38 7.12
CA VAL A 115 5.15 -11.47 6.49
C VAL A 115 4.46 -10.16 6.07
N GLU A 116 3.26 -10.22 5.50
CA GLU A 116 2.47 -9.02 5.17
C GLU A 116 2.17 -8.15 6.41
N ASP A 117 1.82 -8.77 7.54
CA ASP A 117 1.61 -8.06 8.82
C ASP A 117 2.89 -7.36 9.29
N HIS A 118 4.04 -8.04 9.23
CA HIS A 118 5.33 -7.42 9.56
C HIS A 118 5.65 -6.23 8.64
N LEU A 119 5.42 -6.38 7.33
CA LEU A 119 5.63 -5.30 6.36
C LEU A 119 4.72 -4.08 6.63
N GLN A 120 3.47 -4.31 7.07
CA GLN A 120 2.57 -3.24 7.49
C GLN A 120 3.10 -2.51 8.72
N ASN A 121 3.57 -3.24 9.73
CA ASN A 121 4.22 -2.66 10.92
C ASN A 121 5.50 -1.88 10.55
N TYR A 122 6.27 -2.34 9.56
CA TYR A 122 7.42 -1.59 9.05
C TYR A 122 6.97 -0.29 8.38
N LYS A 123 5.95 -0.34 7.51
CA LYS A 123 5.40 0.86 6.85
C LYS A 123 5.00 1.93 7.86
N GLU A 124 4.38 1.55 8.97
CA GLU A 124 4.05 2.49 10.05
C GLU A 124 5.29 3.10 10.70
N ALA A 125 6.34 2.33 10.94
CA ALA A 125 7.60 2.85 11.47
C ALA A 125 8.29 3.86 10.52
N PHE A 126 8.07 3.71 9.21
CA PHE A 126 8.50 4.67 8.18
C PHE A 126 7.59 5.91 8.05
N ALA A 127 6.58 6.09 8.91
CA ALA A 127 5.88 7.38 9.01
C ALA A 127 6.74 8.49 9.66
N ASP A 128 7.93 8.14 10.17
CA ASP A 128 8.87 9.05 10.79
C ASP A 128 9.70 9.83 9.75
N GLU A 129 9.52 11.14 9.72
CA GLU A 129 10.18 12.07 8.79
C GLU A 129 11.70 12.06 8.93
N ALA A 130 12.26 11.85 10.13
CA ALA A 130 13.71 11.89 10.35
C ALA A 130 14.45 10.79 9.58
N ILE A 131 13.80 9.63 9.36
CA ILE A 131 14.35 8.53 8.57
C ILE A 131 14.44 8.93 7.09
N TRP A 132 13.49 9.70 6.59
CA TRP A 132 13.54 10.15 5.21
C TRP A 132 14.48 11.33 5.03
N ALA A 133 14.58 12.23 6.02
CA ALA A 133 15.50 13.36 6.00
C ALA A 133 16.98 12.92 5.88
N LEU A 134 17.39 11.87 6.62
CA LEU A 134 18.75 11.33 6.49
C LEU A 134 19.00 10.70 5.11
N LEU A 135 18.01 10.00 4.55
CA LEU A 135 18.11 9.38 3.23
C LEU A 135 18.13 10.44 2.12
N SER A 136 17.31 11.49 2.25
CA SER A 136 17.30 12.68 1.40
C SER A 136 18.65 13.37 1.39
N THR A 137 19.23 13.60 2.58
CA THR A 137 20.57 14.18 2.73
C THR A 137 21.64 13.33 2.05
N ARG A 138 21.59 12.00 2.22
CA ARG A 138 22.54 11.09 1.57
C ARG A 138 22.36 11.09 0.05
N LEU A 139 21.13 11.04 -0.45
CA LEU A 139 20.83 11.11 -1.89
C LEU A 139 21.33 12.42 -2.50
N GLY A 140 21.03 13.56 -1.87
CA GLY A 140 21.47 14.88 -2.32
C GLY A 140 22.98 14.96 -2.49
N LYS A 141 23.74 14.54 -1.46
CA LYS A 141 25.22 14.50 -1.51
C LYS A 141 25.76 13.65 -2.66
N ILE A 142 25.11 12.53 -2.98
CA ILE A 142 25.54 11.65 -4.07
C ILE A 142 25.17 12.23 -5.45
N LEU A 143 24.00 12.85 -5.56
CA LEU A 143 23.52 13.44 -6.82
C LEU A 143 24.28 14.73 -7.21
N GLU A 144 24.92 15.40 -6.25
CA GLU A 144 25.87 16.49 -6.54
C GLU A 144 27.11 16.01 -7.30
N ILE A 145 27.45 14.73 -7.21
CA ILE A 145 28.56 14.13 -7.96
C ILE A 145 28.11 13.88 -9.40
N ASP A 146 28.91 14.36 -10.35
CA ASP A 146 28.69 14.12 -11.78
C ASP A 146 28.51 12.63 -12.07
N THR A 147 27.55 12.31 -12.93
CA THR A 147 27.20 10.92 -13.30
C THR A 147 28.40 10.07 -13.74
N ALA A 148 29.38 10.64 -14.43
CA ALA A 148 30.55 9.93 -14.90
C ALA A 148 31.59 9.66 -13.79
N GLN A 149 31.56 10.44 -12.70
CA GLN A 149 32.49 10.36 -11.57
C GLN A 149 31.89 9.70 -10.33
N ARG A 150 30.57 9.52 -10.30
CA ARG A 150 29.81 8.99 -9.15
C ARG A 150 30.31 7.63 -8.68
N GLY A 151 30.69 6.76 -9.61
CA GLY A 151 31.11 5.39 -9.33
C GLY A 151 29.95 4.45 -8.99
N ASP A 152 30.22 3.15 -9.04
CA ASP A 152 29.19 2.11 -8.91
C ASP A 152 28.62 2.03 -7.48
N GLU A 153 29.45 2.20 -6.46
CA GLU A 153 29.01 2.11 -5.05
C GLU A 153 27.95 3.16 -4.72
N ASN A 154 28.19 4.41 -5.11
CA ASN A 154 27.23 5.50 -4.94
C ASN A 154 25.97 5.29 -5.78
N SER A 155 26.12 4.76 -7.00
CA SER A 155 24.99 4.46 -7.88
C SER A 155 24.08 3.37 -7.28
N LEU A 156 24.68 2.36 -6.63
CA LEU A 156 23.97 1.33 -5.87
C LEU A 156 23.28 1.88 -4.62
N ILE A 157 23.85 2.89 -3.96
CA ILE A 157 23.19 3.56 -2.83
C ILE A 157 21.93 4.28 -3.32
N ILE A 158 21.99 5.03 -4.43
CA ILE A 158 20.79 5.66 -5.02
C ILE A 158 19.72 4.60 -5.30
N GLU A 159 20.10 3.53 -6.01
CA GLU A 159 19.19 2.45 -6.36
C GLU A 159 18.54 1.81 -5.11
N ARG A 160 19.33 1.51 -4.08
CA ARG A 160 18.82 0.92 -2.82
C ARG A 160 17.84 1.85 -2.10
N ILE A 161 18.09 3.16 -2.08
CA ILE A 161 17.18 4.12 -1.46
C ILE A 161 15.87 4.20 -2.26
N LEU A 162 15.93 4.22 -3.60
CA LEU A 162 14.73 4.19 -4.44
C LEU A 162 13.93 2.90 -4.26
N ILE A 163 14.60 1.74 -4.18
CA ILE A 163 13.96 0.45 -3.89
C ILE A 163 13.32 0.47 -2.50
N LEU A 164 13.96 1.07 -1.49
CA LEU A 164 13.37 1.21 -0.15
C LEU A 164 12.07 2.03 -0.21
N ILE A 165 12.09 3.20 -0.88
CA ILE A 165 10.89 4.03 -1.06
C ILE A 165 9.79 3.21 -1.75
N ARG A 166 10.13 2.52 -2.85
CA ARG A 166 9.21 1.67 -3.60
C ARG A 166 8.62 0.57 -2.72
N ASN A 167 9.44 -0.15 -1.95
CA ASN A 167 9.04 -1.22 -1.05
C ASN A 167 8.04 -0.73 0.00
N ILE A 168 8.34 0.38 0.68
CA ILE A 168 7.46 0.93 1.71
C ILE A 168 6.13 1.42 1.12
N LEU A 169 6.16 2.06 -0.05
CA LEU A 169 4.93 2.49 -0.73
C LEU A 169 4.11 1.31 -1.24
N TYR A 170 4.76 0.22 -1.69
CA TYR A 170 4.11 -1.01 -2.15
C TYR A 170 3.23 -1.64 -1.09
N VAL A 171 3.68 -1.69 0.18
CA VAL A 171 2.97 -2.37 1.28
C VAL A 171 1.48 -1.99 1.28
N PRO A 172 0.54 -2.95 1.19
CA PRO A 172 -0.88 -2.66 1.10
C PRO A 172 -1.40 -2.06 2.42
N ALA A 173 -2.50 -1.33 2.35
CA ALA A 173 -3.19 -0.88 3.56
C ALA A 173 -3.70 -2.09 4.37
N ASP A 174 -3.75 -1.94 5.69
CA ASP A 174 -4.37 -2.94 6.55
C ASP A 174 -5.86 -3.08 6.19
N VAL A 175 -6.32 -4.32 5.99
CA VAL A 175 -7.72 -4.63 5.71
C VAL A 175 -8.62 -4.25 6.90
N MET A 176 -8.05 -4.16 8.10
CA MET A 176 -8.71 -3.73 9.33
C MET A 176 -8.59 -2.22 9.59
N GLU A 177 -7.95 -1.45 8.71
CA GLU A 177 -7.90 0.01 8.79
C GLU A 177 -9.33 0.58 8.74
N LYS A 178 -9.79 1.11 9.88
CA LYS A 178 -11.14 1.67 10.05
C LYS A 178 -11.19 3.20 10.00
N ARG A 179 -10.08 3.85 9.68
CA ARG A 179 -10.03 5.32 9.62
C ARG A 179 -10.97 5.85 8.51
N PRO A 180 -11.76 6.88 8.79
CA PRO A 180 -12.70 7.44 7.82
C PRO A 180 -11.99 8.18 6.68
N ASP A 181 -12.72 8.48 5.61
CA ASP A 181 -12.24 9.35 4.53
C ASP A 181 -11.82 10.74 5.06
N ASN A 182 -10.74 11.29 4.49
CA ASN A 182 -10.02 12.51 4.88
C ASN A 182 -9.18 12.42 6.17
N ASP A 183 -9.16 11.28 6.85
CA ASP A 183 -8.16 11.03 7.89
C ASP A 183 -6.87 10.46 7.26
N ALA A 184 -5.72 10.72 7.86
CA ALA A 184 -4.44 10.25 7.34
C ALA A 184 -4.29 8.74 7.58
N SER A 185 -4.24 7.95 6.50
CA SER A 185 -3.86 6.53 6.55
C SER A 185 -2.38 6.35 6.91
N ALA A 186 -1.93 5.13 7.16
CA ALA A 186 -0.49 4.84 7.26
C ALA A 186 0.25 5.23 5.96
N HIS A 187 -0.39 5.05 4.80
CA HIS A 187 0.15 5.47 3.52
C HIS A 187 0.27 7.01 3.43
N ASP A 188 -0.78 7.76 3.78
CA ASP A 188 -0.76 9.23 3.80
C ASP A 188 0.32 9.78 4.74
N GLN A 189 0.57 9.13 5.88
CA GLN A 189 1.62 9.53 6.82
C GLN A 189 3.02 9.35 6.22
N VAL A 190 3.28 8.22 5.55
CA VAL A 190 4.53 8.02 4.81
C VAL A 190 4.68 9.05 3.69
N LEU A 191 3.61 9.31 2.92
CA LEU A 191 3.62 10.32 1.87
C LEU A 191 3.94 11.72 2.41
N TRP A 192 3.37 12.06 3.57
CA TRP A 192 3.67 13.31 4.26
C TRP A 192 5.14 13.38 4.69
N ALA A 193 5.69 12.29 5.25
CA ALA A 193 7.08 12.21 5.67
C ALA A 193 8.08 12.33 4.48
N LEU A 194 7.76 11.70 3.34
CA LEU A 194 8.51 11.85 2.09
C LEU A 194 8.48 13.30 1.55
N HIS A 195 7.33 13.97 1.67
CA HIS A 195 7.20 15.36 1.26
C HIS A 195 8.02 16.29 2.16
N GLN A 196 7.89 16.17 3.48
CA GLN A 196 8.58 17.05 4.43
C GLN A 196 10.12 16.89 4.40
N SER A 197 10.61 15.69 4.12
CA SER A 197 12.05 15.41 4.01
C SER A 197 12.70 15.86 2.70
N GLY A 198 11.92 16.38 1.73
CA GLY A 198 12.41 16.81 0.42
C GLY A 198 12.70 15.68 -0.58
N ILE A 199 12.35 14.42 -0.26
CA ILE A 199 12.56 13.30 -1.19
C ILE A 199 11.76 13.49 -2.49
N LEU A 200 10.56 14.08 -2.41
CA LEU A 200 9.75 14.33 -3.60
C LEU A 200 10.42 15.31 -4.57
N ASP A 201 11.12 16.32 -4.05
CA ASP A 201 11.88 17.28 -4.87
C ASP A 201 13.08 16.59 -5.54
N ILE A 202 13.75 15.69 -4.82
CA ILE A 202 14.83 14.84 -5.38
C ILE A 202 14.28 13.95 -6.50
N ILE A 203 13.11 13.34 -6.32
CA ILE A 203 12.46 12.54 -7.37
C ILE A 203 12.17 13.41 -8.60
N LEU A 204 11.62 14.61 -8.43
CA LEU A 204 11.39 15.55 -9.53
C LEU A 204 12.68 15.94 -10.24
N TYR A 205 13.76 16.18 -9.50
CA TYR A 205 15.09 16.44 -10.05
C TYR A 205 15.58 15.27 -10.93
N ILE A 206 15.56 14.04 -10.39
CA ILE A 206 16.00 12.84 -11.12
C ILE A 206 15.20 12.68 -12.42
N THR A 207 13.87 12.81 -12.35
CA THR A 207 13.00 12.65 -13.54
C THR A 207 13.14 13.78 -14.57
N SER A 208 13.62 14.95 -14.16
CA SER A 208 13.88 16.08 -15.06
C SER A 208 15.24 16.00 -15.73
N SER A 209 16.16 15.18 -15.22
CA SER A 209 17.51 15.02 -15.78
C SER A 209 17.61 13.77 -16.66
N ALA A 210 17.95 13.95 -17.94
CA ALA A 210 18.16 12.85 -18.88
C ALA A 210 19.39 11.99 -18.56
N SER A 211 20.35 12.52 -17.79
CA SER A 211 21.54 11.78 -17.36
C SER A 211 21.21 10.69 -16.33
N GLU A 212 20.07 10.81 -15.65
CA GLU A 212 19.63 9.90 -14.58
C GLU A 212 18.61 8.85 -15.07
N ASN A 213 18.53 8.61 -16.38
CA ASN A 213 17.54 7.71 -16.99
C ASN A 213 17.57 6.26 -16.46
N ALA A 214 18.70 5.83 -15.88
CA ALA A 214 18.84 4.51 -15.27
C ALA A 214 17.83 4.28 -14.11
N TYR A 215 17.38 5.36 -13.47
CA TYR A 215 16.48 5.30 -12.32
C TYR A 215 14.99 5.47 -12.68
N TYR A 216 14.66 5.69 -13.96
CA TYR A 216 13.30 6.04 -14.34
C TYR A 216 12.25 4.94 -14.11
N LEU A 217 12.63 3.66 -14.25
CA LEU A 217 11.72 2.54 -13.95
C LEU A 217 11.38 2.50 -12.45
N HIS A 218 12.39 2.61 -11.59
CA HIS A 218 12.20 2.72 -10.14
C HIS A 218 11.27 3.88 -9.78
N ILE A 219 11.46 5.04 -10.41
CA ILE A 219 10.61 6.21 -10.14
C ILE A 219 9.19 5.98 -10.65
N LEU A 220 9.00 5.36 -11.82
CA LEU A 220 7.67 5.08 -12.34
C LEU A 220 6.86 4.17 -11.41
N GLU A 221 7.50 3.17 -10.80
CA GLU A 221 6.90 2.36 -9.74
C GLU A 221 6.56 3.20 -8.51
N ILE A 222 7.51 4.01 -8.03
CA ILE A 222 7.30 4.90 -6.87
C ILE A 222 6.09 5.81 -7.13
N LEU A 223 6.01 6.46 -8.29
CA LEU A 223 4.88 7.31 -8.68
C LEU A 223 3.56 6.55 -8.68
N SER A 224 3.57 5.32 -9.20
CA SER A 224 2.38 4.46 -9.24
C SER A 224 1.88 4.12 -7.84
N PHE A 225 2.80 3.77 -6.93
CA PHE A 225 2.42 3.47 -5.55
C PHE A 225 2.08 4.71 -4.73
N MET A 226 2.76 5.83 -4.97
CA MET A 226 2.50 7.11 -4.31
C MET A 226 1.08 7.62 -4.58
N LEU A 227 0.56 7.37 -5.78
CA LEU A 227 -0.72 7.88 -6.26
C LEU A 227 -1.82 6.80 -6.34
N ARG A 228 -1.54 5.57 -5.86
CA ARG A 228 -2.45 4.41 -5.99
C ARG A 228 -3.82 4.60 -5.33
N GLU A 229 -3.86 5.38 -4.23
CA GLU A 229 -5.09 5.66 -3.48
C GLU A 229 -5.83 6.90 -4.04
N GLN A 230 -5.24 7.62 -5.01
CA GLN A 230 -5.79 8.86 -5.54
C GLN A 230 -6.68 8.63 -6.76
N ASN A 231 -7.73 9.45 -6.87
CA ASN A 231 -8.46 9.64 -8.11
C ASN A 231 -7.89 10.87 -8.85
N ALA A 232 -7.36 10.67 -10.05
CA ALA A 232 -6.73 11.73 -10.85
C ALA A 232 -7.63 12.96 -11.05
N SER A 233 -8.91 12.74 -11.34
CA SER A 233 -9.88 13.83 -11.57
C SER A 233 -10.20 14.63 -10.30
N GLU A 234 -10.34 13.95 -9.15
CA GLU A 234 -10.60 14.59 -7.86
C GLU A 234 -9.36 15.31 -7.34
N LEU A 235 -8.17 14.72 -7.53
CA LEU A 235 -6.89 15.30 -7.13
C LEU A 235 -6.62 16.59 -7.91
N ALA A 236 -6.85 16.60 -9.23
CA ALA A 236 -6.71 17.80 -10.06
C ALA A 236 -7.58 18.98 -9.57
N GLN A 237 -8.76 18.67 -9.00
CA GLN A 237 -9.70 19.66 -8.50
C GLN A 237 -9.46 20.09 -7.05
N ALA A 238 -8.53 19.44 -6.32
CA ALA A 238 -8.21 19.82 -4.94
C ALA A 238 -7.71 21.27 -4.88
N ALA A 239 -8.36 22.13 -4.08
CA ALA A 239 -8.02 23.56 -4.00
C ALA A 239 -8.03 24.02 -2.55
N LEU A 240 -7.06 24.90 -2.19
CA LEU A 240 -6.87 25.44 -0.83
C LEU A 240 -8.15 26.01 -0.23
N GLN A 241 -8.93 26.71 -1.06
CA GLN A 241 -10.29 27.11 -0.71
C GLN A 241 -11.28 26.07 -1.23
N ARG A 242 -11.89 25.32 -0.30
CA ARG A 242 -13.05 24.49 -0.60
C ARG A 242 -14.10 25.40 -1.23
N SER A 243 -14.45 25.16 -2.49
CA SER A 243 -15.49 25.96 -3.13
C SER A 243 -16.77 25.82 -2.31
N GLN A 244 -17.53 26.90 -2.10
CA GLN A 244 -18.86 26.82 -1.48
C GLN A 244 -19.73 25.74 -2.17
N LYS A 245 -19.51 25.54 -3.48
CA LYS A 245 -20.14 24.50 -4.29
C LYS A 245 -19.73 23.07 -3.90
N GLU A 246 -18.48 22.83 -3.51
CA GLU A 246 -18.02 21.52 -3.03
C GLU A 246 -18.60 21.24 -1.64
N LYS A 247 -18.57 22.22 -0.73
CA LYS A 247 -19.15 22.08 0.61
C LYS A 247 -20.65 21.75 0.54
N LEU A 248 -21.41 22.47 -0.28
CA LEU A 248 -22.84 22.22 -0.49
C LEU A 248 -23.09 20.84 -1.13
N ARG A 249 -22.21 20.40 -2.04
CA ARG A 249 -22.31 19.06 -2.65
C ARG A 249 -22.07 17.95 -1.63
N ASP A 250 -21.02 18.07 -0.83
CA ASP A 250 -20.68 17.09 0.21
C ASP A 250 -21.78 17.03 1.29
N GLU A 251 -22.33 18.17 1.70
CA GLU A 251 -23.49 18.22 2.61
C GLU A 251 -24.73 17.56 2.00
N ALA A 252 -25.02 17.81 0.72
CA ALA A 252 -26.13 17.18 0.01
C ALA A 252 -25.94 15.66 -0.15
N GLU A 253 -24.71 15.20 -0.43
CA GLU A 253 -24.37 13.79 -0.53
C GLU A 253 -24.48 13.08 0.82
N LEU A 254 -23.95 13.69 1.90
CA LEU A 254 -24.11 13.18 3.26
C LEU A 254 -25.59 13.07 3.65
N LEU A 255 -26.40 14.08 3.33
CA LEU A 255 -27.85 14.04 3.57
C LEU A 255 -28.53 12.94 2.75
N ALA A 256 -28.13 12.75 1.49
CA ALA A 256 -28.64 11.67 0.65
C ALA A 256 -28.29 10.29 1.21
N ILE A 257 -27.04 10.08 1.65
CA ILE A 257 -26.59 8.83 2.29
C ILE A 257 -27.35 8.58 3.59
N ARG A 258 -27.44 9.59 4.46
CA ARG A 258 -28.19 9.51 5.73
C ARG A 258 -29.66 9.17 5.48
N ASN A 259 -30.30 9.82 4.50
CA ASN A 259 -31.69 9.56 4.15
C ASN A 259 -31.86 8.14 3.58
N LYS A 260 -30.92 7.66 2.77
CA LYS A 260 -30.91 6.29 2.23
C LYS A 260 -30.79 5.27 3.37
N GLU A 261 -29.92 5.51 4.34
CA GLU A 261 -29.75 4.65 5.52
C GLU A 261 -31.00 4.65 6.40
N ILE A 262 -31.57 5.82 6.71
CA ILE A 262 -32.83 5.95 7.45
C ILE A 262 -33.95 5.22 6.72
N ASN A 263 -34.06 5.38 5.40
CA ASN A 263 -35.08 4.72 4.60
C ASN A 263 -34.87 3.20 4.55
N ALA A 264 -33.63 2.73 4.46
CA ALA A 264 -33.31 1.31 4.53
C ALA A 264 -33.65 0.74 5.92
N ARG A 265 -33.32 1.46 6.99
CA ARG A 265 -33.65 1.09 8.37
C ARG A 265 -35.15 1.08 8.61
N LYS A 266 -35.89 2.08 8.11
CA LYS A 266 -37.36 2.12 8.13
C LYS A 266 -37.98 0.99 7.32
N LYS A 267 -37.45 0.67 6.13
CA LYS A 267 -37.91 -0.49 5.34
C LYS A 267 -37.66 -1.80 6.08
N LYS A 268 -36.46 -2.02 6.64
CA LYS A 268 -36.17 -3.20 7.46
C LYS A 268 -37.09 -3.27 8.68
N SER A 269 -37.25 -2.17 9.40
CA SER A 269 -38.18 -2.08 10.53
C SER A 269 -39.61 -2.41 10.12
N LYS A 270 -40.14 -1.87 9.01
CA LYS A 270 -41.47 -2.20 8.51
C LYS A 270 -41.63 -3.66 8.06
N VAL A 271 -40.58 -4.28 7.52
CA VAL A 271 -40.62 -5.67 7.03
C VAL A 271 -40.48 -6.68 8.18
N PHE A 272 -39.65 -6.38 9.18
CA PHE A 272 -39.30 -7.31 10.26
C PHE A 272 -39.99 -7.01 11.59
N SER A 273 -40.55 -5.81 11.77
CA SER A 273 -41.38 -5.42 12.90
C SER A 273 -42.84 -5.41 12.46
N GLY A 274 -43.42 -6.61 12.32
CA GLY A 274 -44.88 -6.71 12.31
C GLY A 274 -45.45 -6.16 13.63
N THR A 275 -46.72 -5.77 13.64
CA THR A 275 -47.43 -5.37 14.88
C THR A 275 -47.50 -6.50 15.92
N ARG A 276 -47.02 -7.71 15.58
CA ARG A 276 -47.10 -8.94 16.38
C ARG A 276 -45.75 -9.65 16.41
N HIS A 277 -45.52 -10.45 17.44
CA HIS A 277 -44.25 -11.15 17.66
C HIS A 277 -43.91 -12.15 16.54
N SER A 278 -42.63 -12.50 16.39
CA SER A 278 -42.12 -13.39 15.34
C SER A 278 -42.81 -14.76 15.25
N ARG A 279 -43.36 -15.26 16.36
CA ARG A 279 -44.14 -16.52 16.43
C ARG A 279 -45.60 -16.40 15.99
N PHE A 280 -46.07 -15.19 15.66
CA PHE A 280 -47.42 -14.95 15.14
C PHE A 280 -47.40 -15.10 13.60
N GLY A 281 -47.15 -16.33 13.15
CA GLY A 281 -47.22 -16.69 11.73
C GLY A 281 -48.57 -17.31 11.41
N GLY A 282 -49.29 -16.76 10.43
CA GLY A 282 -50.43 -17.45 9.85
C GLY A 282 -49.98 -18.70 9.09
N THR A 283 -50.83 -19.73 9.05
CA THR A 283 -50.58 -20.92 8.24
C THR A 283 -51.38 -20.79 6.95
N PHE A 284 -50.67 -20.75 5.82
CA PHE A 284 -51.25 -20.61 4.49
C PHE A 284 -51.12 -21.91 3.72
N VAL A 285 -52.05 -22.14 2.79
CA VAL A 285 -51.99 -23.27 1.86
C VAL A 285 -51.76 -22.73 0.46
N VAL A 286 -50.69 -23.19 -0.20
CA VAL A 286 -50.36 -22.82 -1.58
C VAL A 286 -51.12 -23.76 -2.51
N LYS A 287 -52.25 -23.26 -3.05
CA LYS A 287 -53.08 -24.02 -3.99
C LYS A 287 -52.29 -24.37 -5.25
N SER A 288 -52.59 -25.54 -5.82
CA SER A 288 -51.94 -26.06 -7.05
C SER A 288 -50.45 -26.39 -6.91
N MET A 289 -49.93 -26.48 -5.69
CA MET A 289 -48.59 -26.98 -5.39
C MET A 289 -48.70 -28.10 -4.35
N LYS A 290 -48.32 -29.32 -4.73
CA LYS A 290 -48.31 -30.45 -3.80
C LYS A 290 -47.10 -30.37 -2.87
N SER A 291 -47.29 -30.83 -1.65
CA SER A 291 -46.23 -31.08 -0.68
C SER A 291 -45.44 -32.34 -1.08
N ILE A 292 -44.63 -32.86 -0.15
CA ILE A 292 -44.00 -34.19 -0.25
C ILE A 292 -45.08 -35.30 -0.31
N SER A 293 -46.31 -35.00 0.10
CA SER A 293 -47.49 -35.86 -0.02
C SER A 293 -48.49 -35.33 -1.06
N GLU A 294 -49.60 -36.05 -1.27
CA GLU A 294 -50.72 -35.65 -2.13
C GLU A 294 -51.47 -34.39 -1.66
N ASN A 295 -51.15 -33.88 -0.47
CA ASN A 295 -51.77 -32.68 0.09
C ASN A 295 -51.12 -31.40 -0.45
N GLU A 296 -51.87 -30.30 -0.45
CA GLU A 296 -51.37 -28.98 -0.81
C GLU A 296 -50.24 -28.50 0.14
N LEU A 297 -49.30 -27.72 -0.38
CA LEU A 297 -48.14 -27.24 0.36
C LEU A 297 -48.54 -26.20 1.43
N ILE A 298 -48.06 -26.42 2.66
CA ILE A 298 -48.25 -25.49 3.77
C ILE A 298 -47.09 -24.49 3.83
N TYR A 299 -47.41 -23.19 3.97
CA TYR A 299 -46.45 -22.10 4.08
C TYR A 299 -46.71 -21.26 5.35
N HIS A 300 -45.68 -21.05 6.17
CA HIS A 300 -45.82 -20.43 7.51
C HIS A 300 -45.33 -18.98 7.60
N LYS A 301 -44.79 -18.40 6.52
CA LYS A 301 -44.31 -17.01 6.53
C LYS A 301 -45.39 -16.08 5.96
N PRO A 302 -45.66 -14.92 6.57
CA PRO A 302 -46.59 -13.94 6.00
C PRO A 302 -46.04 -13.43 4.67
N LEU A 303 -46.81 -13.58 3.59
CA LEU A 303 -46.47 -13.06 2.27
C LEU A 303 -47.08 -11.66 2.11
N GLY A 304 -46.23 -10.65 1.93
CA GLY A 304 -46.71 -9.30 1.60
C GLY A 304 -47.13 -9.16 0.14
N LYS A 305 -46.53 -9.97 -0.77
CA LYS A 305 -46.84 -10.06 -2.21
C LYS A 305 -46.59 -11.48 -2.70
N LEU A 306 -47.31 -11.95 -3.71
CA LEU A 306 -47.12 -13.30 -4.26
C LEU A 306 -45.71 -13.47 -4.87
N ASP A 307 -45.16 -12.41 -5.49
CA ASP A 307 -43.79 -12.40 -6.05
C ASP A 307 -42.68 -12.59 -5.01
N SER A 308 -42.99 -12.47 -3.71
CA SER A 308 -42.04 -12.69 -2.60
C SER A 308 -42.03 -14.14 -2.12
N LEU A 309 -42.85 -15.02 -2.71
CA LEU A 309 -42.86 -16.44 -2.46
C LEU A 309 -41.56 -17.06 -2.98
N ASN A 310 -40.64 -17.35 -2.06
CA ASN A 310 -39.37 -17.98 -2.39
C ASN A 310 -39.16 -19.21 -1.50
N PHE A 311 -39.17 -20.39 -2.12
CA PHE A 311 -38.96 -21.68 -1.46
C PHE A 311 -37.47 -22.06 -1.34
N ASP A 312 -36.59 -21.28 -1.95
CA ASP A 312 -35.14 -21.51 -1.98
C ASP A 312 -34.39 -20.71 -0.91
N VAL A 313 -35.10 -19.99 -0.03
CA VAL A 313 -34.48 -19.16 1.03
C VAL A 313 -33.60 -19.98 1.96
N ASP A 314 -34.05 -21.20 2.27
CA ASP A 314 -33.34 -22.13 3.17
C ASP A 314 -32.42 -23.09 2.40
N LYS A 315 -32.37 -23.00 1.06
CA LYS A 315 -31.45 -23.80 0.24
C LYS A 315 -30.05 -23.22 0.29
N THR A 316 -29.06 -24.11 0.37
CA THR A 316 -27.65 -23.74 0.26
C THR A 316 -27.38 -23.18 -1.13
N LYS A 317 -26.91 -21.93 -1.19
CA LYS A 317 -26.59 -21.29 -2.48
C LYS A 317 -25.36 -21.96 -3.09
N PRO A 318 -25.39 -22.33 -4.38
CA PRO A 318 -24.21 -22.87 -5.05
C PRO A 318 -23.09 -21.83 -5.04
N LYS A 319 -21.87 -22.25 -4.70
CA LYS A 319 -20.69 -21.39 -4.69
C LYS A 319 -20.29 -21.08 -6.12
N THR A 320 -20.23 -19.80 -6.49
CA THR A 320 -19.70 -19.39 -7.79
C THR A 320 -18.19 -19.74 -7.86
N PRO A 321 -17.74 -20.50 -8.87
CA PRO A 321 -16.32 -20.79 -9.06
C PRO A 321 -15.49 -19.51 -9.19
N LYS A 322 -14.25 -19.51 -8.68
CA LYS A 322 -13.40 -18.30 -8.59
C LYS A 322 -13.17 -17.62 -9.95
N ASN A 323 -13.06 -18.39 -11.03
CA ASN A 323 -12.86 -17.90 -12.40
C ASN A 323 -14.10 -17.23 -13.03
N ARG A 324 -15.28 -17.37 -12.41
CA ARG A 324 -16.54 -16.74 -12.85
C ARG A 324 -16.94 -15.57 -11.95
N LEU A 325 -16.12 -15.24 -10.95
CA LEU A 325 -16.32 -14.01 -10.17
C LEU A 325 -15.94 -12.81 -11.04
N PRO A 326 -16.70 -11.71 -10.99
CA PRO A 326 -16.26 -10.47 -11.64
C PRO A 326 -14.91 -10.05 -11.06
N VAL A 327 -13.98 -9.64 -11.93
CA VAL A 327 -12.70 -9.06 -11.53
C VAL A 327 -13.01 -7.83 -10.68
N LYS A 328 -12.82 -7.95 -9.37
CA LYS A 328 -12.89 -6.81 -8.47
C LYS A 328 -11.54 -6.12 -8.54
N ALA A 329 -11.46 -4.99 -9.23
CA ALA A 329 -10.35 -4.06 -9.05
C ALA A 329 -10.42 -3.52 -7.61
N ALA A 330 -9.84 -4.26 -6.68
CA ALA A 330 -9.91 -4.00 -5.26
C ALA A 330 -8.74 -3.11 -4.83
N TRP A 331 -8.68 -1.89 -5.36
CA TRP A 331 -8.06 -0.81 -4.62
C TRP A 331 -9.20 0.02 -4.06
N ASN A 332 -9.30 0.02 -2.74
CA ASN A 332 -10.26 0.86 -2.04
C ASN A 332 -9.87 2.30 -2.35
N LYS A 333 -10.64 2.97 -3.20
CA LYS A 333 -10.51 4.41 -3.42
C LYS A 333 -10.84 5.07 -2.09
N ARG A 334 -9.84 5.68 -1.46
CA ARG A 334 -9.96 6.42 -0.21
C ARG A 334 -9.63 7.87 -0.52
N LYS A 335 -10.38 8.80 0.07
CA LYS A 335 -10.03 10.22 -0.02
C LYS A 335 -8.97 10.53 1.04
N SER A 336 -7.73 10.78 0.61
CA SER A 336 -6.64 11.17 1.52
C SER A 336 -6.93 12.49 2.25
N ALA A 337 -6.18 12.71 3.34
CA ALA A 337 -6.17 13.98 4.06
C ALA A 337 -5.97 15.16 3.10
N PHE A 338 -6.60 16.30 3.41
CA PHE A 338 -6.62 17.44 2.50
C PHE A 338 -5.22 18.00 2.19
N SER A 339 -4.37 18.11 3.21
CA SER A 339 -2.97 18.54 3.05
C SER A 339 -2.20 17.60 2.11
N VAL A 340 -2.43 16.29 2.21
CA VAL A 340 -1.82 15.28 1.34
C VAL A 340 -2.23 15.47 -0.11
N ARG A 341 -3.53 15.66 -0.35
CA ARG A 341 -4.04 15.92 -1.71
C ARG A 341 -3.50 17.21 -2.31
N LEU A 342 -3.25 18.24 -1.49
CA LEU A 342 -2.72 19.51 -1.98
C LEU A 342 -1.29 19.36 -2.50
N PHE A 343 -0.37 18.79 -1.72
CA PHE A 343 1.00 18.62 -2.19
C PHE A 343 1.09 17.57 -3.30
N LEU A 344 0.28 16.51 -3.29
CA LEU A 344 0.25 15.53 -4.39
C LEU A 344 -0.23 16.17 -5.70
N LYS A 345 -1.18 17.11 -5.63
CA LYS A 345 -1.61 17.88 -6.79
C LYS A 345 -0.50 18.78 -7.31
N GLU A 346 0.20 19.49 -6.42
CA GLU A 346 1.34 20.35 -6.77
C GLU A 346 2.45 19.52 -7.43
N PHE A 347 2.83 18.41 -6.81
CA PHE A 347 3.77 17.44 -7.37
C PHE A 347 3.37 16.97 -8.77
N CYS A 348 2.11 16.55 -8.97
CA CYS A 348 1.63 16.10 -10.28
C CYS A 348 1.70 17.21 -11.34
N ALA A 349 1.39 18.45 -10.96
CA ALA A 349 1.49 19.59 -11.86
C ALA A 349 2.96 19.86 -12.25
N GLU A 350 3.89 19.83 -11.29
CA GLU A 350 5.32 20.02 -11.57
C GLU A 350 5.89 18.88 -12.42
N PHE A 351 5.57 17.64 -12.09
CA PHE A 351 5.97 16.46 -12.85
C PHE A 351 5.51 16.54 -14.31
N LEU A 352 4.25 16.93 -14.56
CA LEU A 352 3.73 17.12 -15.92
C LEU A 352 4.45 18.24 -16.68
N ASN A 353 4.83 19.31 -16.00
CA ASN A 353 5.51 20.45 -16.63
C ASN A 353 6.97 20.16 -16.97
N GLY A 354 7.68 19.43 -16.11
CA GLY A 354 9.14 19.25 -16.21
C GLY A 354 9.59 17.90 -16.78
N ALA A 355 8.88 16.81 -16.47
CA ALA A 355 9.48 15.48 -16.53
C ALA A 355 8.65 14.40 -17.24
N TYR A 356 7.32 14.51 -17.27
CA TYR A 356 6.43 13.45 -17.76
C TYR A 356 6.81 12.92 -19.14
N ASN A 357 6.95 13.81 -20.14
CA ASN A 357 7.26 13.41 -21.51
C ASN A 357 8.61 12.69 -21.59
N THR A 358 9.63 13.23 -20.94
CA THR A 358 10.99 12.66 -20.91
C THR A 358 10.99 11.27 -20.28
N LEU A 359 10.40 11.15 -19.08
CA LEU A 359 10.31 9.89 -18.37
C LEU A 359 9.55 8.84 -19.17
N MET A 360 8.36 9.19 -19.68
CA MET A 360 7.51 8.26 -20.43
C MET A 360 8.16 7.83 -21.76
N TYR A 361 8.90 8.73 -22.43
CA TYR A 361 9.66 8.39 -23.64
C TYR A 361 10.75 7.36 -23.34
N HIS A 362 11.58 7.61 -22.33
CA HIS A 362 12.69 6.72 -21.97
C HIS A 362 12.21 5.38 -21.42
N VAL A 363 11.16 5.36 -20.59
CA VAL A 363 10.57 4.11 -20.11
C VAL A 363 10.01 3.30 -21.29
N LYS A 364 9.31 3.94 -22.23
CA LYS A 364 8.80 3.26 -23.42
C LYS A 364 9.94 2.64 -24.25
N ASP A 365 11.04 3.38 -24.45
CA ASP A 365 12.21 2.86 -25.15
C ASP A 365 12.82 1.64 -24.43
N ASN A 366 12.94 1.69 -23.10
CA ASN A 366 13.42 0.56 -22.29
C ASN A 366 12.51 -0.67 -22.38
N LEU A 367 11.19 -0.48 -22.33
CA LEU A 367 10.20 -1.55 -22.48
C LEU A 367 10.28 -2.21 -23.87
N VAL A 368 10.35 -1.41 -24.94
CA VAL A 368 10.43 -1.92 -26.32
C VAL A 368 11.73 -2.69 -26.55
N ARG A 369 12.83 -2.28 -25.92
CA ARG A 369 14.13 -2.96 -26.01
C ARG A 369 14.26 -4.18 -25.09
N ALA A 370 13.18 -4.59 -24.40
CA ALA A 370 13.18 -5.68 -23.42
C ALA A 370 14.28 -5.56 -22.35
N LYS A 371 14.64 -4.33 -21.97
CA LYS A 371 15.56 -4.05 -20.84
C LYS A 371 14.83 -4.01 -19.49
N ALA A 372 13.50 -4.10 -19.52
CA ALA A 372 12.61 -4.01 -18.37
C ALA A 372 12.32 -5.39 -17.77
N GLN A 373 11.89 -5.41 -16.50
CA GLN A 373 11.45 -6.60 -15.80
C GLN A 373 10.02 -6.98 -16.23
N ALA A 374 9.62 -8.22 -15.92
CA ALA A 374 8.23 -8.63 -16.10
C ALA A 374 7.30 -7.71 -15.28
N HIS A 375 6.15 -7.35 -15.84
CA HIS A 375 5.13 -6.46 -15.24
C HIS A 375 5.42 -4.94 -15.25
N ASP A 376 6.60 -4.47 -15.66
CA ASP A 376 6.91 -3.03 -15.73
C ASP A 376 5.96 -2.23 -16.65
N GLU A 377 5.45 -2.88 -17.70
CA GLU A 377 4.43 -2.36 -18.62
C GLU A 377 3.14 -1.93 -17.92
N SER A 378 2.80 -2.57 -16.79
CA SER A 378 1.59 -2.24 -16.04
C SER A 378 1.69 -0.87 -15.39
N TYR A 379 2.86 -0.49 -14.87
CA TYR A 379 3.12 0.83 -14.30
C TYR A 379 3.13 1.90 -15.39
N TYR A 380 3.67 1.59 -16.57
CA TYR A 380 3.65 2.51 -17.72
C TYR A 380 2.21 2.83 -18.16
N LEU A 381 1.38 1.81 -18.32
CA LEU A 381 -0.02 1.98 -18.70
C LEU A 381 -0.83 2.67 -17.59
N TRP A 382 -0.54 2.35 -16.33
CA TRP A 382 -1.15 3.02 -15.18
C TRP A 382 -0.83 4.52 -15.17
N ALA A 383 0.45 4.88 -15.33
CA ALA A 383 0.91 6.27 -15.32
C ALA A 383 0.33 7.05 -16.50
N MET A 384 0.32 6.45 -17.69
CA MET A 384 -0.33 7.04 -18.87
C MET A 384 -1.79 7.39 -18.56
N ARG A 385 -2.57 6.43 -18.04
CA ARG A 385 -3.96 6.66 -17.68
C ARG A 385 -4.10 7.76 -16.63
N PHE A 386 -3.35 7.67 -15.53
CA PHE A 386 -3.49 8.58 -14.39
C PHE A 386 -3.14 10.02 -14.77
N PHE A 387 -1.95 10.24 -15.35
CA PHE A 387 -1.45 11.59 -15.63
C PHE A 387 -2.18 12.25 -16.81
N MET A 388 -2.62 11.48 -17.82
CA MET A 388 -3.47 12.04 -18.89
C MET A 388 -4.85 12.44 -18.37
N GLU A 389 -5.45 11.64 -17.47
CA GLU A 389 -6.71 11.98 -16.81
C GLU A 389 -6.56 13.22 -15.92
N PHE A 390 -5.48 13.29 -15.13
CA PHE A 390 -5.15 14.44 -14.31
C PHE A 390 -4.97 15.71 -15.14
N ASN A 391 -4.16 15.66 -16.21
CA ASN A 391 -3.92 16.82 -17.09
C ASN A 391 -5.23 17.34 -17.68
N ARG A 392 -6.10 16.44 -18.16
CA ARG A 392 -7.43 16.77 -18.69
C ARG A 392 -8.32 17.50 -17.69
N CYS A 393 -8.22 17.17 -16.40
CA CYS A 393 -9.04 17.77 -15.35
C CYS A 393 -8.42 19.01 -14.69
N TYR A 394 -7.11 19.24 -14.82
CA TYR A 394 -6.42 20.36 -14.19
C TYR A 394 -6.41 21.65 -15.03
N LYS A 395 -5.68 21.67 -16.15
CA LYS A 395 -5.57 22.81 -17.09
C LYS A 395 -5.60 22.40 -18.57
N PHE A 396 -5.51 21.10 -18.84
CA PHE A 396 -5.52 20.48 -20.16
C PHE A 396 -4.57 21.12 -21.17
N GLU A 397 -3.28 21.02 -20.88
CA GLU A 397 -2.24 21.44 -21.82
C GLU A 397 -1.71 20.22 -22.58
N VAL A 398 -2.12 20.08 -23.85
CA VAL A 398 -1.78 18.91 -24.69
C VAL A 398 -0.26 18.71 -24.83
N LYS A 399 0.52 19.80 -24.76
CA LYS A 399 2.00 19.74 -24.83
C LYS A 399 2.65 18.99 -23.67
N LEU A 400 1.96 18.85 -22.54
CA LEU A 400 2.50 18.22 -21.32
C LEU A 400 2.36 16.69 -21.31
N VAL A 401 1.65 16.11 -22.27
CA VAL A 401 1.37 14.66 -22.33
C VAL A 401 1.50 14.11 -23.76
N ARG A 402 2.68 14.23 -24.35
CA ARG A 402 2.97 13.87 -25.75
C ARG A 402 3.63 12.52 -25.92
#